data_AF-A0A0G1QKJ4-F1
#
_entry.id   AF-A0A0G1QKJ4-F1
#
_cell.length_a   1.000
_cell.length_b   1.000
_cell.length_c   1.000
_cell.angle_alpha   90.00
_cell.angle_beta   90.00
_cell.angle_gamma   90.00
#
_symmetry.space_group_name_H-M   'P 1'
#
loop_
_entity.id
_entity.type
_entity.pdbx_description
1 polymer ?
#
loop_
_entity_poly.entity_id
_entity_poly.type
_entity_poly.pdbx_seq_one_letter_code
_entity_poly.pdbx_strand_id
1 'polypeptide(L)'
;MLRLLLTALFLVSCLPAPPPSDMDGDGYEYWIDCNEHNNAVHPGATEFCDGVDNNCDDDVDEDAAANAPTWYLDTDGDGYGDTSRVSRACQAPTGYVSDSTDCDDTDPAYNPGAEESDCTDLNDYNCDGFTGYIDSDGDGFAACEECDDGDASVYPGATDAYCRDGVDNDCDGVDDGTIAFGDLRFGDLVMTEIMIDPVASPQWFEIYNLSECEIEVEPFYLRNSYGEEEQLIDDCSAKIDSGDHLTFSTEDEEEFDCTFDPAITTLENNNSLEITTNSGNFLESIFWNESLAGHSWSLDPGAYDPATNNDLGNWCWESEAAYNSDDFGTPGTDNSACP
;
A
#
# COMPACT_ATOMS: atom_id res chain seq x y z
N MET A 1 -31.78 -37.93 102.25
CA MET A 1 -31.62 -39.34 102.69
C MET A 1 -31.15 -40.16 101.51
N LEU A 2 -30.06 -40.88 101.74
CA LEU A 2 -29.42 -41.94 100.96
C LEU A 2 -30.40 -42.95 100.31
N ARG A 3 -30.20 -43.30 99.02
CA ARG A 3 -30.11 -44.68 98.47
C ARG A 3 -30.20 -44.65 96.92
N LEU A 4 -29.14 -44.94 96.17
CA LEU A 4 -28.47 -46.23 95.86
C LEU A 4 -29.17 -47.04 94.74
N LEU A 5 -28.57 -46.94 93.56
CA LEU A 5 -28.39 -47.89 92.44
C LEU A 5 -29.47 -48.93 92.10
N LEU A 6 -29.83 -48.97 90.82
CA LEU A 6 -29.64 -50.19 90.04
C LEU A 6 -29.21 -49.89 88.60
N THR A 7 -27.98 -50.29 88.33
CA THR A 7 -27.25 -50.32 87.05
C THR A 7 -27.89 -51.30 86.06
N ALA A 8 -28.21 -50.82 84.87
CA ALA A 8 -28.30 -51.67 83.67
C ALA A 8 -27.03 -51.42 82.85
N LEU A 9 -26.10 -52.37 82.95
CA LEU A 9 -24.89 -52.46 82.14
C LEU A 9 -25.29 -52.87 80.72
N PHE A 10 -25.53 -51.89 79.84
CA PHE A 10 -25.53 -52.13 78.41
C PHE A 10 -24.08 -52.13 77.94
N LEU A 11 -23.58 -53.32 77.63
CA LEU A 11 -22.38 -53.52 76.80
C LEU A 11 -22.62 -52.81 75.47
N VAL A 12 -22.13 -51.58 75.33
CA VAL A 12 -21.79 -51.05 74.02
C VAL A 12 -20.57 -51.84 73.59
N SER A 13 -20.79 -52.89 72.81
CA SER A 13 -19.75 -53.46 71.98
C SER A 13 -19.18 -52.31 71.14
N CYS A 14 -17.93 -51.95 71.41
CA CYS A 14 -17.13 -51.23 70.42
C CYS A 14 -17.06 -52.17 69.21
N LEU A 15 -17.96 -51.99 68.24
CA LEU A 15 -17.73 -52.57 66.93
C LEU A 15 -16.37 -52.02 66.49
N PRO A 16 -15.43 -52.87 66.05
CA PRO A 16 -14.22 -52.35 65.43
C PRO A 16 -14.66 -51.38 64.33
N ALA A 17 -13.98 -50.25 64.22
CA ALA A 17 -14.20 -49.34 63.10
C ALA A 17 -14.27 -50.17 61.80
N PRO A 18 -15.17 -49.84 60.85
CA PRO A 18 -15.16 -50.51 59.56
C PRO A 18 -13.71 -50.50 59.02
N PRO A 19 -13.23 -51.60 58.41
CA PRO A 19 -11.90 -51.61 57.82
C PRO A 19 -11.76 -50.40 56.89
N PRO A 20 -10.54 -49.84 56.75
CA PRO A 20 -10.30 -48.66 55.92
C PRO A 20 -11.01 -48.85 54.58
N SER A 21 -11.93 -47.94 54.29
CA SER A 21 -12.78 -48.02 53.12
C SER A 21 -11.97 -47.56 51.92
N ASP A 22 -11.64 -48.50 51.02
CA ASP A 22 -11.51 -48.26 49.59
C ASP A 22 -12.78 -47.50 49.15
N MET A 23 -12.63 -46.22 48.80
CA MET A 23 -13.73 -45.27 48.62
C MET A 23 -14.19 -45.18 47.16
N ASP A 24 -13.36 -45.53 46.19
CA ASP A 24 -13.65 -45.47 44.76
C ASP A 24 -13.67 -46.83 44.04
N GLY A 25 -13.27 -47.91 44.74
CA GLY A 25 -13.41 -49.29 44.33
C GLY A 25 -12.28 -49.82 43.44
N ASP A 26 -11.09 -49.23 43.50
CA ASP A 26 -9.91 -49.64 42.74
C ASP A 26 -9.11 -50.79 43.39
N GLY A 27 -9.42 -51.13 44.64
CA GLY A 27 -8.76 -52.16 45.44
C GLY A 27 -7.60 -51.66 46.31
N TYR A 28 -7.37 -50.36 46.41
CA TYR A 28 -6.37 -49.72 47.26
C TYR A 28 -7.01 -48.98 48.45
N GLU A 29 -6.30 -48.93 49.57
CA GLU A 29 -6.80 -48.27 50.78
C GLU A 29 -6.32 -46.82 50.84
N TYR A 30 -7.11 -45.93 51.46
CA TYR A 30 -6.90 -44.46 51.52
C TYR A 30 -5.50 -43.96 51.94
N TRP A 31 -4.68 -44.81 52.58
CA TRP A 31 -3.35 -44.45 53.07
C TRP A 31 -2.22 -44.85 52.10
N ILE A 32 -2.54 -45.59 51.04
CA ILE A 32 -1.65 -45.89 49.91
C ILE A 32 -2.18 -45.23 48.63
N ASP A 33 -3.50 -45.16 48.47
CA ASP A 33 -4.17 -44.45 47.38
C ASP A 33 -4.07 -42.93 47.56
N CYS A 34 -3.47 -42.26 46.57
CA CYS A 34 -3.26 -40.82 46.56
C CYS A 34 -4.52 -40.02 46.14
N ASN A 35 -5.58 -40.66 45.66
CA ASN A 35 -6.88 -40.05 45.38
C ASN A 35 -8.06 -41.01 45.61
N GLU A 36 -8.53 -41.05 46.86
CA GLU A 36 -9.65 -41.87 47.36
C GLU A 36 -11.03 -41.68 46.66
N HIS A 37 -11.14 -40.84 45.64
CA HIS A 37 -12.37 -40.62 44.89
C HIS A 37 -12.21 -40.88 43.38
N ASN A 38 -11.07 -41.38 42.92
CA ASN A 38 -10.78 -41.61 41.51
C ASN A 38 -10.04 -42.94 41.28
N ASN A 39 -10.78 -43.96 40.88
CA ASN A 39 -10.26 -45.31 40.66
C ASN A 39 -9.25 -45.48 39.51
N ALA A 40 -8.92 -44.40 38.80
CA ALA A 40 -7.84 -44.36 37.81
C ALA A 40 -6.51 -43.87 38.41
N VAL A 41 -6.52 -43.40 39.64
CA VAL A 41 -5.36 -42.85 40.36
C VAL A 41 -5.06 -43.77 41.53
N HIS A 42 -4.05 -44.61 41.39
CA HIS A 42 -3.72 -45.64 42.36
C HIS A 42 -2.31 -46.19 42.16
N PRO A 43 -1.71 -46.84 43.17
CA PRO A 43 -0.38 -47.45 43.05
C PRO A 43 -0.21 -48.30 41.78
N GLY A 44 0.76 -47.93 40.94
CA GLY A 44 1.09 -48.62 39.70
C GLY A 44 0.05 -48.51 38.57
N ALA A 45 -0.82 -47.49 38.60
CA ALA A 45 -1.64 -47.11 37.44
C ALA A 45 -0.76 -46.69 36.25
N THR A 46 -1.39 -46.46 35.10
CA THR A 46 -0.68 -45.88 33.94
C THR A 46 -0.62 -44.37 34.10
N GLU A 47 0.58 -43.81 33.99
CA GLU A 47 0.73 -42.35 34.01
C GLU A 47 0.28 -41.70 32.70
N PHE A 48 -0.35 -40.54 32.82
CA PHE A 48 -0.69 -39.62 31.75
C PHE A 48 -0.17 -38.22 32.10
N CYS A 49 0.20 -37.44 31.08
CA CYS A 49 0.51 -36.01 31.19
C CYS A 49 -0.78 -35.21 31.41
N ASP A 50 -1.39 -35.31 32.59
CA ASP A 50 -2.65 -34.65 32.96
C ASP A 50 -2.54 -33.79 34.23
N GLY A 51 -1.34 -33.68 34.80
CA GLY A 51 -1.05 -32.93 36.01
C GLY A 51 -1.40 -33.67 37.29
N VAL A 52 -1.70 -34.97 37.21
CA VAL A 52 -2.03 -35.85 38.33
C VAL A 52 -1.02 -36.99 38.36
N ASP A 53 -0.43 -37.24 39.53
CA ASP A 53 0.30 -38.48 39.82
C ASP A 53 -0.72 -39.63 39.78
N ASN A 54 -0.85 -40.31 38.64
CA ASN A 54 -1.84 -41.37 38.47
C ASN A 54 -1.40 -42.64 39.18
N ASN A 55 -0.09 -42.89 39.25
CA ASN A 55 0.45 -44.14 39.73
C ASN A 55 0.89 -44.12 41.21
N CYS A 56 0.69 -42.99 41.89
CA CYS A 56 0.98 -42.71 43.30
C CYS A 56 2.44 -42.99 43.70
N ASP A 57 3.42 -42.61 42.88
CA ASP A 57 4.85 -42.77 43.17
C ASP A 57 5.59 -41.47 43.56
N ASP A 58 4.83 -40.39 43.78
CA ASP A 58 5.29 -39.03 44.10
C ASP A 58 5.90 -38.26 42.91
N ASP A 59 5.98 -38.85 41.71
CA ASP A 59 6.36 -38.16 40.48
C ASP A 59 5.11 -37.86 39.64
N VAL A 60 4.88 -36.58 39.32
CA VAL A 60 3.74 -36.15 38.48
C VAL A 60 4.21 -36.05 37.03
N ASP A 61 3.45 -36.63 36.09
CA ASP A 61 3.64 -36.48 34.65
C ASP A 61 5.05 -36.91 34.16
N GLU A 62 5.47 -38.16 34.40
CA GLU A 62 6.82 -38.58 34.00
C GLU A 62 6.97 -38.74 32.48
N ASP A 63 8.21 -38.67 31.98
CA ASP A 63 8.49 -38.73 30.54
C ASP A 63 8.00 -40.02 29.86
N ALA A 64 7.80 -41.09 30.64
CA ALA A 64 7.30 -42.38 30.17
C ALA A 64 5.76 -42.46 30.09
N ALA A 65 5.04 -41.40 30.44
CA ALA A 65 3.58 -41.34 30.41
C ALA A 65 2.99 -41.80 29.05
N ALA A 66 1.85 -42.46 29.10
CA ALA A 66 1.27 -43.13 27.94
C ALA A 66 0.93 -42.15 26.80
N ASN A 67 0.45 -40.95 27.13
CA ASN A 67 0.14 -39.86 26.21
C ASN A 67 1.27 -38.82 26.08
N ALA A 68 2.50 -39.12 26.52
CA ALA A 68 3.62 -38.21 26.37
C ALA A 68 3.79 -37.81 24.88
N PRO A 69 3.71 -36.50 24.56
CA PRO A 69 3.92 -36.02 23.20
C PRO A 69 5.35 -36.29 22.74
N THR A 70 5.51 -36.31 21.42
CA THR A 70 6.81 -36.41 20.78
C THR A 70 7.34 -34.99 20.54
N TRP A 71 8.60 -34.78 20.89
CA TRP A 71 9.35 -33.57 20.63
C TRP A 71 10.54 -33.90 19.72
N TYR A 72 10.94 -32.94 18.90
CA TYR A 72 11.95 -33.04 17.86
C TYR A 72 13.10 -32.10 18.21
N LEU A 73 14.34 -32.53 18.07
CA LEU A 73 15.48 -31.70 18.42
C LEU A 73 15.62 -30.56 17.40
N ASP A 74 15.60 -29.33 17.90
CA ASP A 74 15.86 -28.11 17.17
C ASP A 74 17.34 -27.75 17.38
N THR A 75 18.18 -28.05 16.38
CA THR A 75 19.64 -27.99 16.54
C THR A 75 20.20 -26.60 16.24
N ASP A 76 19.58 -25.83 15.35
CA ASP A 76 19.99 -24.48 14.97
C ASP A 76 19.17 -23.36 15.64
N GLY A 77 18.03 -23.69 16.24
CA GLY A 77 17.24 -22.81 17.09
C GLY A 77 16.16 -22.00 16.35
N ASP A 78 15.69 -22.46 15.19
CA ASP A 78 14.69 -21.74 14.40
C ASP A 78 13.23 -22.07 14.75
N GLY A 79 13.01 -23.08 15.58
CA GLY A 79 11.68 -23.52 16.03
C GLY A 79 11.11 -24.75 15.32
N TYR A 80 11.82 -25.28 14.34
CA TYR A 80 11.53 -26.53 13.64
C TYR A 80 12.53 -27.61 14.07
N GLY A 81 12.23 -28.89 13.87
CA GLY A 81 13.09 -29.93 14.43
C GLY A 81 13.13 -31.27 13.70
N ASP A 82 14.15 -32.04 14.08
CA ASP A 82 14.62 -33.20 13.34
C ASP A 82 13.74 -34.44 13.58
N THR A 83 13.08 -34.92 12.52
CA THR A 83 12.27 -36.15 12.55
C THR A 83 13.05 -37.41 12.95
N SER A 84 14.38 -37.40 12.80
CA SER A 84 15.28 -38.48 13.16
C SER A 84 15.76 -38.42 14.62
N ARG A 85 15.61 -37.28 15.30
CA ARG A 85 16.05 -37.05 16.69
C ARG A 85 14.88 -36.67 17.58
N VAL A 86 14.12 -37.69 17.96
CA VAL A 86 12.91 -37.54 18.78
C VAL A 86 13.13 -37.84 20.26
N SER A 87 12.34 -37.18 21.11
CA SER A 87 12.18 -37.50 22.54
C SER A 87 10.70 -37.52 22.91
N ARG A 88 10.30 -38.38 23.84
CA ARG A 88 8.94 -38.36 24.41
C ARG A 88 9.02 -37.85 25.84
N ALA A 89 8.22 -36.84 26.15
CA ALA A 89 8.19 -36.20 27.46
C ALA A 89 6.91 -35.39 27.62
N CYS A 90 6.39 -35.26 28.84
CA CYS A 90 5.19 -34.44 29.11
C CYS A 90 5.43 -32.94 28.89
N GLN A 91 6.67 -32.49 29.06
CA GLN A 91 7.11 -31.13 28.76
C GLN A 91 8.22 -31.17 27.71
N ALA A 92 8.33 -30.11 26.91
CA ALA A 92 9.39 -29.98 25.91
C ALA A 92 10.78 -30.06 26.58
N PRO A 93 11.62 -31.06 26.23
CA PRO A 93 13.00 -31.06 26.68
C PRO A 93 13.75 -29.81 26.16
N THR A 94 14.81 -29.39 26.86
CA THR A 94 15.60 -28.24 26.41
C THR A 94 16.20 -28.50 25.03
N GLY A 95 15.96 -27.58 24.09
CA GLY A 95 16.41 -27.69 22.69
C GLY A 95 15.50 -28.56 21.82
N TYR A 96 14.31 -28.93 22.29
CA TYR A 96 13.35 -29.68 21.49
C TYR A 96 12.06 -28.87 21.28
N VAL A 97 11.45 -29.05 20.11
CA VAL A 97 10.22 -28.37 19.65
C VAL A 97 9.17 -29.40 19.23
N SER A 98 7.91 -28.98 19.12
CA SER A 98 6.83 -29.87 18.71
C SER A 98 6.69 -30.02 17.20
N ASP A 99 7.23 -29.06 16.45
CA ASP A 99 7.22 -29.08 14.99
C ASP A 99 8.35 -29.99 14.47
N SER A 100 8.07 -30.72 13.40
CA SER A 100 8.97 -31.73 12.83
C SER A 100 9.19 -31.51 11.34
N THR A 101 9.04 -30.28 10.88
CA THR A 101 8.97 -29.96 9.45
C THR A 101 10.21 -29.27 8.90
N ASP A 102 11.29 -29.25 9.68
CA ASP A 102 12.61 -28.75 9.27
C ASP A 102 13.17 -29.57 8.10
N CYS A 103 13.70 -28.89 7.07
CA CYS A 103 14.37 -29.56 5.95
C CYS A 103 15.90 -29.55 6.04
N ASP A 104 16.52 -28.68 6.84
CA ASP A 104 17.94 -28.74 7.21
C ASP A 104 18.14 -28.28 8.67
N ASP A 105 18.07 -29.25 9.59
CA ASP A 105 18.29 -29.06 11.04
C ASP A 105 19.68 -28.50 11.43
N THR A 106 20.51 -28.09 10.47
CA THR A 106 21.81 -27.50 10.74
C THR A 106 21.93 -26.04 10.29
N ASP A 107 20.90 -25.50 9.63
CA ASP A 107 20.88 -24.14 9.10
C ASP A 107 19.49 -23.48 9.29
N PRO A 108 19.39 -22.48 10.19
CA PRO A 108 18.11 -21.88 10.57
C PRO A 108 17.46 -21.05 9.44
N ALA A 109 18.09 -20.99 8.26
CA ALA A 109 17.52 -20.40 7.06
C ALA A 109 16.60 -21.38 6.30
N TYR A 110 16.65 -22.68 6.57
CA TYR A 110 15.96 -23.72 5.80
C TYR A 110 14.84 -24.39 6.60
N ASN A 111 13.70 -23.70 6.69
CA ASN A 111 12.54 -24.19 7.41
C ASN A 111 11.24 -23.68 6.79
N PRO A 112 10.08 -24.32 7.05
CA PRO A 112 8.79 -23.94 6.43
C PRO A 112 8.27 -22.53 6.71
N GLY A 113 8.90 -21.79 7.63
CA GLY A 113 8.59 -20.39 7.90
C GLY A 113 9.56 -19.41 7.24
N ALA A 114 10.56 -19.88 6.50
CA ALA A 114 11.53 -19.03 5.83
C ALA A 114 10.93 -18.29 4.63
N GLU A 115 11.43 -17.08 4.38
CA GLU A 115 11.01 -16.23 3.26
C GLU A 115 12.03 -16.32 2.11
N GLU A 116 11.55 -16.47 0.87
CA GLU A 116 12.38 -16.58 -0.33
C GLU A 116 12.43 -15.24 -1.09
N SER A 117 13.21 -14.29 -0.58
CA SER A 117 13.19 -12.90 -1.10
C SER A 117 14.16 -12.62 -2.25
N ASP A 118 15.07 -13.54 -2.57
CA ASP A 118 16.02 -13.39 -3.68
C ASP A 118 15.59 -14.28 -4.85
N CYS A 119 14.97 -13.65 -5.84
CA CYS A 119 14.39 -14.32 -7.01
C CYS A 119 15.46 -14.84 -8.00
N THR A 120 16.75 -14.66 -7.68
CA THR A 120 17.89 -15.29 -8.37
C THR A 120 18.51 -16.46 -7.61
N ASP A 121 18.09 -16.69 -6.36
CA ASP A 121 18.54 -17.83 -5.56
C ASP A 121 17.69 -19.07 -5.87
N LEU A 122 18.36 -20.20 -6.11
CA LEU A 122 17.73 -21.49 -6.41
C LEU A 122 17.63 -22.38 -5.17
N ASN A 123 17.91 -21.84 -3.99
CA ASN A 123 17.72 -22.53 -2.72
C ASN A 123 16.25 -22.47 -2.32
N ASP A 124 15.69 -23.64 -2.01
CA ASP A 124 14.34 -23.81 -1.45
C ASP A 124 14.47 -23.62 0.07
N TYR A 125 14.30 -22.38 0.55
CA TYR A 125 14.47 -22.07 1.96
C TYR A 125 13.26 -22.48 2.78
N ASN A 126 12.07 -22.49 2.19
CA ASN A 126 10.82 -22.78 2.88
C ASN A 126 10.36 -24.25 2.77
N CYS A 127 11.19 -25.09 2.17
CA CYS A 127 10.98 -26.54 2.05
C CYS A 127 9.66 -26.91 1.33
N ASP A 128 9.07 -26.01 0.52
CA ASP A 128 7.78 -26.23 -0.12
C ASP A 128 7.90 -26.94 -1.49
N GLY A 129 9.14 -27.14 -1.95
CA GLY A 129 9.47 -27.77 -3.22
C GLY A 129 9.49 -26.82 -4.41
N PHE A 130 9.35 -25.52 -4.18
CA PHE A 130 9.53 -24.42 -5.12
C PHE A 130 10.73 -23.57 -4.67
N THR A 131 11.25 -22.76 -5.60
CA THR A 131 12.39 -21.87 -5.35
C THR A 131 12.01 -20.51 -5.91
N GLY A 132 11.42 -19.63 -5.10
CA GLY A 132 11.39 -18.16 -5.30
C GLY A 132 10.85 -17.59 -6.63
N TYR A 133 9.91 -18.25 -7.32
CA TYR A 133 9.36 -17.76 -8.61
C TYR A 133 7.87 -18.09 -8.73
N ILE A 134 7.03 -17.45 -7.90
CA ILE A 134 5.62 -17.38 -8.23
C ILE A 134 5.51 -16.20 -9.20
N ASP A 135 5.40 -16.56 -10.48
CA ASP A 135 4.98 -15.71 -11.60
C ASP A 135 3.57 -16.19 -11.92
N SER A 136 2.58 -15.62 -11.24
CA SER A 136 1.21 -16.14 -11.25
C SER A 136 0.50 -15.81 -12.57
N ASP A 137 0.86 -14.72 -13.23
CA ASP A 137 0.27 -14.27 -14.48
C ASP A 137 1.05 -14.65 -15.76
N GLY A 138 2.31 -15.07 -15.61
CA GLY A 138 3.15 -15.63 -16.65
C GLY A 138 3.90 -14.59 -17.51
N ASP A 139 4.12 -13.39 -17.01
CA ASP A 139 4.74 -12.30 -17.77
C ASP A 139 6.29 -12.31 -17.76
N GLY A 140 6.86 -13.12 -16.87
CA GLY A 140 8.29 -13.33 -16.73
C GLY A 140 8.95 -12.59 -15.57
N PHE A 141 8.21 -11.74 -14.87
CA PHE A 141 8.57 -11.16 -13.57
C PHE A 141 8.03 -12.04 -12.45
N ALA A 142 8.54 -11.85 -11.24
CA ALA A 142 8.12 -12.64 -10.09
C ALA A 142 7.38 -11.74 -9.11
N ALA A 143 6.48 -12.31 -8.31
CA ALA A 143 5.69 -11.59 -7.30
C ALA A 143 6.48 -10.68 -6.35
N CYS A 144 7.79 -10.93 -6.19
CA CYS A 144 8.72 -10.14 -5.39
C CYS A 144 9.19 -8.83 -6.08
N GLU A 145 9.16 -8.82 -7.41
CA GLU A 145 9.54 -7.70 -8.28
C GLU A 145 8.32 -6.85 -8.66
N GLU A 146 7.11 -7.36 -8.46
CA GLU A 146 5.87 -6.76 -8.95
C GLU A 146 4.99 -6.20 -7.84
N CYS A 147 4.13 -5.26 -8.21
CA CYS A 147 3.13 -4.66 -7.34
C CYS A 147 1.76 -5.35 -7.47
N ASP A 148 1.50 -6.10 -8.57
CA ASP A 148 0.34 -7.00 -8.74
C ASP A 148 0.67 -8.24 -9.60
N ASP A 149 1.16 -9.32 -8.98
CA ASP A 149 1.44 -10.66 -9.58
C ASP A 149 0.19 -11.38 -10.15
N GLY A 150 -0.98 -10.76 -10.06
CA GLY A 150 -2.20 -11.24 -10.71
C GLY A 150 -2.41 -10.70 -12.13
N ASP A 151 -1.60 -9.73 -12.56
CA ASP A 151 -1.79 -8.96 -13.79
C ASP A 151 -0.48 -8.79 -14.58
N ALA A 152 -0.36 -9.57 -15.66
CA ALA A 152 0.79 -9.60 -16.59
C ALA A 152 1.07 -8.26 -17.33
N SER A 153 0.33 -7.20 -17.01
CA SER A 153 0.60 -5.85 -17.47
C SER A 153 1.22 -4.94 -16.40
N VAL A 154 1.44 -5.47 -15.19
CA VAL A 154 1.94 -4.75 -14.02
C VAL A 154 3.29 -5.31 -13.59
N TYR A 155 4.37 -4.73 -14.12
CA TYR A 155 5.73 -5.21 -13.88
C TYR A 155 6.76 -4.07 -13.97
N PRO A 156 7.94 -4.21 -13.32
CA PRO A 156 9.01 -3.22 -13.39
C PRO A 156 9.38 -2.78 -14.81
N GLY A 157 9.17 -1.50 -15.09
CA GLY A 157 9.45 -0.90 -16.40
C GLY A 157 8.42 -1.22 -17.48
N ALA A 158 7.20 -1.61 -17.11
CA ALA A 158 6.03 -1.47 -17.96
C ALA A 158 5.79 0.01 -18.33
N THR A 159 4.71 0.29 -19.05
CA THR A 159 4.32 1.67 -19.34
C THR A 159 2.96 1.92 -18.72
N ASP A 160 2.87 2.98 -17.91
CA ASP A 160 1.60 3.51 -17.42
C ASP A 160 0.81 4.09 -18.58
N ALA A 161 -0.10 3.27 -19.10
CA ALA A 161 -0.90 3.63 -20.27
C ALA A 161 -1.95 4.71 -19.93
N TYR A 162 -2.40 4.74 -18.68
CA TYR A 162 -3.48 5.60 -18.21
C TYR A 162 -3.13 6.22 -16.87
N CYS A 163 -3.10 7.54 -16.82
CA CYS A 163 -2.95 8.23 -15.55
C CYS A 163 -4.25 8.24 -14.73
N ARG A 164 -4.12 8.08 -13.40
CA ARG A 164 -5.20 8.15 -12.38
C ARG A 164 -6.23 7.01 -12.49
N ASP A 165 -5.88 5.90 -13.11
CA ASP A 165 -6.72 4.71 -13.03
C ASP A 165 -6.51 3.93 -11.71
N GLY A 166 -5.48 4.31 -10.94
CA GLY A 166 -5.12 3.75 -9.66
C GLY A 166 -4.28 2.48 -9.76
N VAL A 167 -3.79 2.16 -10.96
CA VAL A 167 -2.82 1.12 -11.23
C VAL A 167 -1.48 1.80 -11.52
N ASP A 168 -0.46 1.35 -10.82
CA ASP A 168 0.95 1.70 -11.08
C ASP A 168 1.50 0.51 -11.87
N ASN A 169 1.51 0.62 -13.19
CA ASN A 169 1.85 -0.49 -14.07
C ASN A 169 3.35 -0.80 -14.03
N ASP A 170 4.21 0.18 -13.81
CA ASP A 170 5.65 0.00 -13.82
C ASP A 170 6.29 -0.18 -12.43
N CYS A 171 5.46 -0.13 -11.39
CA CYS A 171 5.78 -0.33 -9.98
C CYS A 171 6.84 0.63 -9.42
N ASP A 172 6.96 1.84 -9.96
CA ASP A 172 7.89 2.87 -9.47
C ASP A 172 7.36 3.67 -8.27
N GLY A 173 6.08 3.47 -7.93
CA GLY A 173 5.36 4.11 -6.83
C GLY A 173 4.56 5.35 -7.21
N VAL A 174 4.48 5.70 -8.50
CA VAL A 174 3.60 6.74 -9.04
C VAL A 174 2.70 6.20 -10.16
N ASP A 175 1.52 6.79 -10.33
CA ASP A 175 0.60 6.49 -11.44
C ASP A 175 0.73 7.67 -12.42
N ASP A 176 1.84 7.70 -13.18
CA ASP A 176 2.30 8.83 -13.99
C ASP A 176 2.07 8.66 -15.51
N GLY A 177 1.09 7.83 -15.87
CA GLY A 177 0.74 7.55 -17.25
C GLY A 177 0.22 8.75 -18.04
N THR A 178 -0.39 8.48 -19.20
CA THR A 178 -0.94 9.56 -20.05
C THR A 178 -2.40 9.87 -19.68
N ILE A 179 -2.74 11.16 -19.53
CA ILE A 179 -4.13 11.64 -19.50
C ILE A 179 -4.60 11.82 -20.94
N ALA A 180 -5.55 10.98 -21.35
CA ALA A 180 -6.25 11.17 -22.62
C ALA A 180 -7.05 12.47 -22.58
N PHE A 181 -7.08 13.21 -23.69
CA PHE A 181 -7.74 14.51 -23.77
C PHE A 181 -9.22 14.52 -23.34
N GLY A 182 -9.95 13.44 -23.61
CA GLY A 182 -11.35 13.29 -23.21
C GLY A 182 -11.56 13.24 -21.69
N ASP A 183 -10.51 12.91 -20.94
CA ASP A 183 -10.51 12.74 -19.49
C ASP A 183 -9.95 13.94 -18.74
N LEU A 184 -9.48 14.99 -19.44
CA LEU A 184 -9.07 16.25 -18.86
C LEU A 184 -10.20 16.91 -18.07
N ARG A 185 -9.82 17.46 -16.91
CA ARG A 185 -10.73 18.14 -15.97
C ARG A 185 -10.12 19.47 -15.54
N PHE A 186 -10.98 20.34 -15.02
CA PHE A 186 -10.54 21.52 -14.30
C PHE A 186 -9.51 21.14 -13.21
N GLY A 187 -8.35 21.81 -13.22
CA GLY A 187 -7.23 21.51 -12.34
C GLY A 187 -6.04 20.85 -13.02
N ASP A 188 -6.21 20.24 -14.20
CA ASP A 188 -5.11 19.58 -14.91
C ASP A 188 -4.21 20.57 -15.68
N LEU A 189 -4.80 21.67 -16.15
CA LEU A 189 -4.13 22.73 -16.89
C LEU A 189 -4.37 24.08 -16.22
N VAL A 190 -3.41 24.99 -16.35
CA VAL A 190 -3.56 26.39 -15.95
C VAL A 190 -2.98 27.31 -17.02
N MET A 191 -3.65 28.42 -17.33
CA MET A 191 -3.03 29.48 -18.14
C MET A 191 -2.04 30.26 -17.30
N THR A 192 -0.81 30.40 -17.78
CA THR A 192 0.31 30.99 -17.04
C THR A 192 0.78 32.29 -17.64
N GLU A 193 0.64 32.49 -18.94
CA GLU A 193 1.07 33.73 -19.60
C GLU A 193 0.19 34.08 -20.79
N ILE A 194 -0.03 35.37 -21.04
CA ILE A 194 -0.79 35.85 -22.20
C ILE A 194 -0.29 37.20 -22.72
N MET A 195 -0.01 37.27 -24.02
CA MET A 195 0.35 38.48 -24.76
C MET A 195 -0.86 39.02 -25.53
N ILE A 196 -1.46 40.05 -24.95
CA ILE A 196 -2.73 40.63 -25.41
C ILE A 196 -2.50 41.70 -26.49
N ASP A 197 -1.55 42.62 -26.29
CA ASP A 197 -1.30 43.78 -27.17
C ASP A 197 0.18 43.86 -27.55
N PRO A 198 0.68 42.95 -28.40
CA PRO A 198 2.09 42.98 -28.80
C PRO A 198 2.41 44.22 -29.66
N VAL A 199 3.59 44.79 -29.49
CA VAL A 199 4.11 45.88 -30.35
C VAL A 199 4.43 45.34 -31.74
N ALA A 200 4.99 44.13 -31.80
CA ALA A 200 5.17 43.37 -33.02
C ALA A 200 4.50 42.00 -32.85
N SER A 201 3.71 41.58 -33.84
CA SER A 201 3.17 40.22 -33.92
C SER A 201 4.16 39.14 -33.45
N PRO A 202 3.70 38.07 -32.75
CA PRO A 202 2.31 37.62 -32.61
C PRO A 202 1.63 37.90 -31.25
N GLN A 203 0.29 37.77 -31.24
CA GLN A 203 -0.47 37.54 -30.01
C GLN A 203 -0.31 36.07 -29.61
N TRP A 204 -0.21 35.79 -28.31
CA TRP A 204 0.04 34.43 -27.84
C TRP A 204 -0.45 34.20 -26.41
N PHE A 205 -0.58 32.94 -26.03
CA PHE A 205 -0.84 32.52 -24.65
C PHE A 205 -0.13 31.20 -24.35
N GLU A 206 -0.01 30.89 -23.07
CA GLU A 206 0.66 29.72 -22.55
C GLU A 206 -0.24 28.98 -21.57
N ILE A 207 -0.20 27.65 -21.64
CA ILE A 207 -0.78 26.77 -20.63
C ILE A 207 0.32 25.90 -20.01
N TYR A 208 0.14 25.56 -18.75
CA TYR A 208 1.04 24.71 -17.99
C TYR A 208 0.31 23.44 -17.52
N ASN A 209 0.99 22.30 -17.62
CA ASN A 209 0.50 21.03 -17.12
C ASN A 209 0.75 20.91 -15.60
N LEU A 210 -0.33 21.07 -14.82
CA LEU A 210 -0.31 20.90 -13.37
C LEU A 210 -0.46 19.46 -12.91
N SER A 211 -0.82 18.55 -13.82
CA SER A 211 -0.96 17.15 -13.48
C SER A 211 0.41 16.50 -13.28
N GLU A 212 0.45 15.45 -12.47
CA GLU A 212 1.65 14.60 -12.30
C GLU A 212 1.88 13.68 -13.52
N CYS A 213 1.13 13.89 -14.60
CA CYS A 213 1.01 12.99 -15.73
C CYS A 213 1.29 13.71 -17.05
N GLU A 214 1.65 12.96 -18.08
CA GLU A 214 1.72 13.50 -19.44
C GLU A 214 0.30 13.71 -19.99
N ILE A 215 0.03 14.84 -20.64
CA ILE A 215 -1.29 15.15 -21.23
C ILE A 215 -1.23 15.00 -22.75
N GLU A 216 -2.11 14.18 -23.33
CA GLU A 216 -2.33 14.16 -24.77
C GLU A 216 -3.12 15.40 -25.22
N VAL A 217 -2.57 16.09 -26.21
CA VAL A 217 -3.14 17.28 -26.82
C VAL A 217 -3.94 16.89 -28.04
N GLU A 218 -5.26 16.98 -27.90
CA GLU A 218 -6.21 16.97 -29.02
C GLU A 218 -6.77 18.40 -29.17
N PRO A 219 -7.46 18.72 -30.28
CA PRO A 219 -7.89 20.08 -30.55
C PRO A 219 -8.81 20.65 -29.45
N PHE A 220 -8.26 21.59 -28.66
CA PHE A 220 -9.02 22.39 -27.71
C PHE A 220 -10.03 23.29 -28.41
N TYR A 221 -11.04 23.70 -27.66
CA TYR A 221 -11.96 24.74 -28.07
C TYR A 221 -11.68 25.98 -27.25
N LEU A 222 -11.34 27.06 -27.94
CA LEU A 222 -11.18 28.38 -27.35
C LEU A 222 -12.48 29.15 -27.48
N ARG A 223 -12.85 29.86 -26.42
CA ARG A 223 -14.03 30.70 -26.36
C ARG A 223 -13.71 32.04 -25.75
N ASN A 224 -14.33 33.08 -26.29
CA ASN A 224 -14.20 34.44 -25.75
C ASN A 224 -15.50 34.95 -25.11
N SER A 225 -15.43 36.12 -24.48
CA SER A 225 -16.59 36.71 -23.80
C SER A 225 -17.74 37.13 -24.73
N TYR A 226 -17.48 37.24 -26.03
CA TYR A 226 -18.49 37.52 -27.05
C TYR A 226 -19.25 36.26 -27.51
N GLY A 227 -18.86 35.09 -27.01
CA GLY A 227 -19.45 33.81 -27.37
C GLY A 227 -18.99 33.28 -28.72
N GLU A 228 -17.89 33.81 -29.24
CA GLU A 228 -17.19 33.21 -30.37
C GLU A 228 -16.44 31.98 -29.86
N GLU A 229 -16.48 30.91 -30.65
CA GLU A 229 -15.90 29.61 -30.33
C GLU A 229 -15.17 29.11 -31.57
N GLU A 230 -13.98 28.56 -31.37
CA GLU A 230 -13.31 27.81 -32.41
C GLU A 230 -12.51 26.65 -31.85
N GLN A 231 -12.43 25.63 -32.69
CA GLN A 231 -11.56 24.50 -32.51
C GLN A 231 -10.15 24.87 -32.97
N LEU A 232 -9.18 24.78 -32.08
CA LEU A 232 -7.77 24.83 -32.46
C LEU A 232 -7.47 23.65 -33.39
N ILE A 233 -6.99 23.90 -34.60
CA ILE A 233 -6.67 22.85 -35.58
C ILE A 233 -5.16 22.88 -35.88
N ASP A 234 -4.49 21.82 -35.41
CA ASP A 234 -3.40 21.09 -36.07
C ASP A 234 -2.12 21.88 -36.42
N ASP A 235 -1.24 22.06 -35.41
CA ASP A 235 0.23 21.82 -35.54
C ASP A 235 0.91 21.62 -34.16
N CYS A 236 0.15 21.30 -33.11
CA CYS A 236 0.70 21.19 -31.76
C CYS A 236 1.57 19.94 -31.59
N SER A 237 2.64 20.08 -30.80
CA SER A 237 3.28 18.93 -30.15
C SER A 237 2.19 18.11 -29.43
N ALA A 238 2.16 16.80 -29.69
CA ALA A 238 1.03 15.94 -29.36
C ALA A 238 0.82 15.72 -27.85
N LYS A 239 1.79 16.10 -27.02
CA LYS A 239 1.89 15.74 -25.61
C LYS A 239 2.53 16.90 -24.82
N ILE A 240 2.07 17.12 -23.59
CA ILE A 240 2.68 18.03 -22.62
C ILE A 240 3.13 17.20 -21.43
N ASP A 241 4.43 17.17 -21.14
CA ASP A 241 4.97 16.46 -19.99
C ASP A 241 4.49 17.10 -18.67
N SER A 242 4.53 16.35 -17.57
CA SER A 242 4.21 16.89 -16.25
C SER A 242 5.15 18.05 -15.91
N GLY A 243 4.57 19.20 -15.58
CA GLY A 243 5.33 20.39 -15.23
C GLY A 243 5.95 21.15 -16.41
N ASP A 244 5.52 20.85 -17.64
CA ASP A 244 5.93 21.59 -18.84
C ASP A 244 4.84 22.56 -19.34
N HIS A 245 5.26 23.47 -20.21
CA HIS A 245 4.44 24.49 -20.85
C HIS A 245 4.09 24.10 -22.29
N LEU A 246 2.91 24.53 -22.75
CA LEU A 246 2.52 24.49 -24.15
C LEU A 246 2.11 25.89 -24.60
N THR A 247 2.72 26.37 -25.66
CA THR A 247 2.60 27.74 -26.12
C THR A 247 1.81 27.85 -27.42
N PHE A 248 0.98 28.89 -27.52
CA PHE A 248 0.06 29.09 -28.63
C PHE A 248 0.22 30.50 -29.17
N SER A 249 0.30 30.66 -30.49
CA SER A 249 0.41 31.98 -31.13
C SER A 249 -0.53 32.16 -32.33
N THR A 250 -0.77 33.42 -32.73
CA THR A 250 -1.53 33.74 -33.95
C THR A 250 -0.73 33.49 -35.25
N GLU A 251 0.58 33.28 -35.15
CA GLU A 251 1.48 33.11 -36.29
C GLU A 251 2.44 31.94 -36.07
N ASP A 252 2.70 31.17 -37.13
CA ASP A 252 3.63 30.05 -37.13
C ASP A 252 5.08 30.57 -37.00
N GLU A 253 5.62 30.50 -35.77
CA GLU A 253 6.99 30.88 -35.43
C GLU A 253 7.67 29.77 -34.62
N GLU A 254 9.00 29.59 -34.80
CA GLU A 254 9.77 28.49 -34.18
C GLU A 254 9.77 28.47 -32.64
N GLU A 255 9.32 29.54 -32.00
CA GLU A 255 9.28 29.68 -30.54
C GLU A 255 7.96 29.23 -29.91
N PHE A 256 6.91 29.01 -30.72
CA PHE A 256 5.61 28.56 -30.26
C PHE A 256 5.32 27.13 -30.71
N ASP A 257 4.68 26.35 -29.84
CA ASP A 257 4.35 24.96 -30.12
C ASP A 257 3.13 24.82 -31.03
N CYS A 258 2.21 25.78 -30.94
CA CYS A 258 0.89 25.71 -31.55
C CYS A 258 0.49 27.03 -32.21
N THR A 259 -0.39 26.93 -33.22
CA THR A 259 -1.03 28.11 -33.81
C THR A 259 -2.54 28.14 -33.60
N PHE A 260 -3.13 29.34 -33.59
CA PHE A 260 -4.57 29.56 -33.52
C PHE A 260 -5.06 30.65 -34.48
N ASP A 261 -6.34 30.63 -34.87
CA ASP A 261 -6.88 31.66 -35.78
C ASP A 261 -6.98 33.01 -35.03
N PRO A 262 -6.34 34.08 -35.54
CA PRO A 262 -6.46 35.41 -34.95
C PRO A 262 -7.90 35.97 -34.95
N ALA A 263 -8.83 35.39 -35.71
CA ALA A 263 -10.21 35.84 -35.78
C ALA A 263 -11.03 35.56 -34.52
N ILE A 264 -10.62 34.59 -33.68
CA ILE A 264 -11.42 34.12 -32.53
C ILE A 264 -10.98 34.73 -31.20
N THR A 265 -9.77 35.28 -31.24
CA THR A 265 -8.95 35.76 -30.13
C THR A 265 -8.33 37.07 -30.59
N THR A 266 -9.16 38.00 -31.06
CA THR A 266 -8.76 39.40 -30.86
C THR A 266 -8.69 39.57 -29.34
N LEU A 267 -7.48 39.36 -28.79
CA LEU A 267 -7.17 39.52 -27.38
C LEU A 267 -7.24 41.03 -27.13
N GLU A 268 -8.45 41.55 -27.09
CA GLU A 268 -8.75 42.96 -26.86
C GLU A 268 -9.02 43.17 -25.37
N ASN A 269 -8.89 44.41 -24.93
CA ASN A 269 -9.22 44.80 -23.57
C ASN A 269 -10.69 44.48 -23.21
N ASN A 270 -10.94 44.05 -21.97
CA ASN A 270 -12.25 43.62 -21.46
C ASN A 270 -12.78 42.35 -22.12
N ASN A 271 -11.92 41.35 -22.25
CA ASN A 271 -12.28 40.07 -22.85
C ASN A 271 -11.85 38.90 -21.94
N SER A 272 -12.19 37.69 -22.35
CA SER A 272 -11.78 36.46 -21.68
C SER A 272 -11.32 35.43 -22.70
N LEU A 273 -10.56 34.45 -22.23
CA LEU A 273 -10.24 33.25 -22.96
C LEU A 273 -10.64 32.06 -22.08
N GLU A 274 -11.48 31.18 -22.60
CA GLU A 274 -11.88 29.92 -21.98
C GLU A 274 -11.39 28.77 -22.87
N ILE A 275 -10.80 27.74 -22.25
CA ILE A 275 -10.40 26.50 -22.88
C ILE A 275 -11.39 25.41 -22.46
N THR A 276 -11.93 24.70 -23.46
CA THR A 276 -12.77 23.53 -23.24
C THR A 276 -12.33 22.34 -24.08
N THR A 277 -12.70 21.13 -23.64
CA THR A 277 -12.56 19.92 -24.46
C THR A 277 -13.59 19.89 -25.58
N ASN A 278 -13.39 19.00 -26.56
CA ASN A 278 -14.34 18.71 -27.63
C ASN A 278 -15.73 18.24 -27.15
N SER A 279 -15.80 17.73 -25.91
CA SER A 279 -17.02 17.27 -25.26
C SER A 279 -17.70 18.40 -24.48
N GLY A 280 -17.09 19.59 -24.45
CA GLY A 280 -17.57 20.78 -23.75
C GLY A 280 -17.21 20.80 -22.27
N ASN A 281 -16.25 19.99 -21.82
CA ASN A 281 -15.76 20.08 -20.44
C ASN A 281 -14.94 21.37 -20.30
N PHE A 282 -15.26 22.15 -19.28
CA PHE A 282 -14.49 23.32 -18.90
C PHE A 282 -13.14 22.90 -18.30
N LEU A 283 -12.05 23.44 -18.84
CA LEU A 283 -10.69 23.18 -18.35
C LEU A 283 -10.13 24.39 -17.62
N GLU A 284 -10.20 25.56 -18.27
CA GLU A 284 -9.55 26.78 -17.79
C GLU A 284 -10.23 28.02 -18.39
N SER A 285 -10.17 29.15 -17.69
CA SER A 285 -10.43 30.46 -18.25
C SER A 285 -9.67 31.56 -17.54
N ILE A 286 -9.34 32.61 -18.28
CA ILE A 286 -8.86 33.88 -17.73
C ILE A 286 -9.71 35.04 -18.27
N PHE A 287 -9.90 36.07 -17.45
CA PHE A 287 -10.51 37.34 -17.84
C PHE A 287 -9.52 38.48 -17.61
N TRP A 288 -9.49 39.46 -18.51
CA TRP A 288 -8.68 40.67 -18.36
C TRP A 288 -9.46 41.92 -18.76
N ASN A 289 -9.08 43.06 -18.17
CA ASN A 289 -9.73 44.35 -18.39
C ASN A 289 -8.93 45.25 -19.32
N GLU A 290 -7.60 45.22 -19.23
CA GLU A 290 -6.69 46.07 -19.98
C GLU A 290 -5.36 45.36 -20.24
N SER A 291 -4.59 45.90 -21.18
CA SER A 291 -3.26 45.43 -21.55
C SER A 291 -2.34 46.62 -21.75
N LEU A 292 -1.05 46.38 -21.54
CA LEU A 292 0.01 47.32 -21.85
C LEU A 292 0.69 46.86 -23.14
N ALA A 293 0.79 47.75 -24.12
CA ALA A 293 1.44 47.44 -25.39
C ALA A 293 2.87 46.91 -25.17
N GLY A 294 3.14 45.72 -25.67
CA GLY A 294 4.42 45.02 -25.61
C GLY A 294 4.74 44.33 -24.30
N HIS A 295 3.77 44.16 -23.39
CA HIS A 295 3.99 43.40 -22.16
C HIS A 295 2.95 42.30 -22.02
N SER A 296 3.42 41.07 -21.82
CA SER A 296 2.56 39.97 -21.42
C SER A 296 2.06 40.16 -19.98
N TRP A 297 0.94 39.51 -19.71
CA TRP A 297 0.50 39.20 -18.36
C TRP A 297 1.07 37.85 -17.97
N SER A 298 1.83 37.80 -16.88
CA SER A 298 2.45 36.58 -16.33
C SER A 298 1.81 36.24 -14.99
N LEU A 299 1.33 35.01 -14.82
CA LEU A 299 0.84 34.51 -13.53
C LEU A 299 2.05 34.30 -12.61
N ASP A 300 1.94 34.72 -11.35
CA ASP A 300 2.98 34.43 -10.35
C ASP A 300 3.15 32.90 -10.21
N PRO A 301 4.37 32.34 -10.26
CA PRO A 301 4.60 30.91 -10.10
C PRO A 301 4.04 30.31 -8.80
N GLY A 302 3.94 31.11 -7.72
CA GLY A 302 3.33 30.70 -6.46
C GLY A 302 1.79 30.63 -6.52
N ALA A 303 1.18 31.02 -7.64
CA ALA A 303 -0.25 31.08 -7.90
C ALA A 303 -0.66 30.27 -9.14
N TYR A 304 0.16 29.31 -9.60
CA TYR A 304 -0.20 28.33 -10.64
C TYR A 304 -1.30 27.37 -10.11
N ASP A 305 -2.51 27.91 -9.98
CA ASP A 305 -3.70 27.23 -9.47
C ASP A 305 -4.93 27.77 -10.22
N PRO A 306 -5.64 26.93 -11.01
CA PRO A 306 -6.85 27.30 -11.75
C PRO A 306 -7.99 27.86 -10.90
N ALA A 307 -7.99 27.58 -9.58
CA ALA A 307 -8.98 28.16 -8.67
C ALA A 307 -8.69 29.62 -8.33
N THR A 308 -7.45 30.08 -8.52
CA THR A 308 -7.00 31.42 -8.10
C THR A 308 -6.40 32.26 -9.22
N ASN A 309 -6.12 31.67 -10.39
CA ASN A 309 -5.62 32.39 -11.57
C ASN A 309 -6.63 33.40 -12.16
N ASN A 310 -7.88 33.42 -11.69
CA ASN A 310 -8.85 34.46 -12.05
C ASN A 310 -8.82 35.68 -11.09
N ASP A 311 -7.99 35.65 -10.05
CA ASP A 311 -7.67 36.82 -9.25
C ASP A 311 -6.56 37.62 -9.95
N LEU A 312 -6.93 38.77 -10.53
CA LEU A 312 -5.99 39.66 -11.22
C LEU A 312 -4.84 40.13 -10.31
N GLY A 313 -4.98 40.01 -8.98
CA GLY A 313 -3.90 40.29 -8.03
C GLY A 313 -2.73 39.29 -8.10
N ASN A 314 -2.93 38.12 -8.72
CA ASN A 314 -1.90 37.09 -8.91
C ASN A 314 -1.12 37.25 -10.23
N TRP A 315 -1.50 38.21 -11.08
CA TRP A 315 -0.88 38.43 -12.39
C TRP A 315 0.03 39.66 -12.38
N CYS A 316 1.25 39.47 -12.87
CA CYS A 316 2.16 40.55 -13.20
C CYS A 316 1.77 41.10 -14.57
N TRP A 317 1.07 42.23 -14.59
CA TRP A 317 0.53 42.86 -15.80
C TRP A 317 1.57 43.61 -16.66
N GLU A 318 2.82 43.73 -16.18
CA GLU A 318 3.97 44.30 -16.89
C GLU A 318 5.16 43.34 -16.78
N SER A 319 5.19 42.26 -17.56
CA SER A 319 6.37 41.38 -17.58
C SER A 319 7.63 42.20 -17.89
N GLU A 320 8.72 41.96 -17.15
CA GLU A 320 10.00 42.69 -17.32
C GLU A 320 11.04 41.89 -18.10
N ALA A 321 10.78 40.61 -18.37
CA ALA A 321 11.66 39.74 -19.14
C ALA A 321 11.53 40.06 -20.62
N ALA A 322 12.64 40.41 -21.28
CA ALA A 322 12.59 40.71 -22.71
C ALA A 322 12.38 39.42 -23.51
N TYR A 323 11.29 39.37 -24.26
CA TYR A 323 10.97 38.28 -25.20
C TYR A 323 11.63 38.57 -26.56
N ASN A 324 11.34 39.74 -27.14
CA ASN A 324 11.96 40.20 -28.38
C ASN A 324 12.45 41.65 -28.24
N SER A 325 12.71 42.36 -29.36
CA SER A 325 13.24 43.73 -29.30
C SER A 325 12.28 44.75 -28.69
N ASP A 326 10.97 44.51 -28.79
CA ASP A 326 9.93 45.49 -28.46
C ASP A 326 8.83 44.91 -27.55
N ASP A 327 8.86 43.60 -27.26
CA ASP A 327 7.91 42.88 -26.42
C ASP A 327 8.60 42.16 -25.23
N PHE A 328 7.88 42.05 -24.12
CA PHE A 328 8.30 41.43 -22.87
C PHE A 328 7.38 40.27 -22.49
N GLY A 329 7.98 39.15 -22.12
CA GLY A 329 7.33 37.89 -21.76
C GLY A 329 8.33 36.72 -21.69
N THR A 330 7.84 35.54 -21.36
CA THR A 330 8.63 34.32 -21.12
C THR A 330 8.03 33.05 -21.76
N PRO A 331 7.60 33.08 -23.05
CA PRO A 331 6.91 31.94 -23.65
C PRO A 331 7.74 30.66 -23.56
N GLY A 332 7.11 29.59 -23.10
CA GLY A 332 7.68 28.25 -22.95
C GLY A 332 8.61 28.11 -21.75
N THR A 333 8.63 29.08 -20.84
CA THR A 333 9.56 29.10 -19.70
C THR A 333 8.89 29.62 -18.43
N ASP A 334 9.50 29.33 -17.29
CA ASP A 334 8.96 29.78 -16.01
C ASP A 334 8.85 31.31 -15.91
N ASN A 335 7.65 31.77 -15.54
CA ASN A 335 7.40 33.16 -15.21
C ASN A 335 8.27 33.64 -14.03
N SER A 336 8.57 34.93 -14.02
CA SER A 336 9.17 35.56 -12.83
C SER A 336 8.10 35.86 -11.79
N ALA A 337 8.44 35.69 -10.49
CA ALA A 337 7.56 36.10 -9.40
C ALA A 337 7.28 37.61 -9.46
N CYS A 338 6.04 38.00 -9.15
CA CYS A 338 5.66 39.41 -9.13
C CYS A 338 6.41 40.16 -8.00
N PRO A 339 6.85 41.42 -8.23
CA PRO A 339 7.62 42.20 -7.27
C PRO A 339 6.88 42.69 -6.02
#